data_AF-A0A6N8W7L7-F1
#
_entry.id   AF-A0A6N8W7L7-F1
#
_cell.length_a   1.000
_cell.length_b   1.000
_cell.length_c   1.000
_cell.angle_alpha   90.00
_cell.angle_beta   90.00
_cell.angle_gamma   90.00
#
_symmetry.space_group_name_H-M   'P 1'
#
loop_
_entity.id
_entity.type
_entity.pdbx_description
1 polymer ?
#
loop_
_entity_poly.entity_id
_entity_poly.type
_entity_poly.pdbx_seq_one_letter_code
_entity_poly.pdbx_strand_id
1 'polypeptide(L)'
;MQTVDFARSFLTFRNDYLKRPAPTASHAPPSSLNNARILLECVCEIVDNETGAAQIFVAGASCKTEKVGVERDIWLHPNADFIPIFSQDRFMIVKTYDVANKGVPFYPPSRGMQPERQVGYVTEAFDGLRLDIRRVEGELLETAASIVDATLDSGGSPLVGRTVIEEGRYSATLEFPIKTMNASERDFIYQTDTGPVLVPDFSREPEDLIVGLELAFIAFNSPDWAEFVVRVPTQVGDGIEVNHYSKFVRHDTQNQVIRVA
;
A
#
# COMPACT_ATOMS: atom_id res chain seq x y z
N MET A 1 -15.25 18.00 4.78
CA MET A 1 -13.97 17.65 5.46
C MET A 1 -12.97 17.24 4.38
N GLN A 2 -11.67 17.47 4.55
CA GLN A 2 -10.68 17.08 3.52
C GLN A 2 -10.40 15.57 3.57
N THR A 3 -10.36 14.91 2.40
CA THR A 3 -9.99 13.50 2.23
C THR A 3 -9.09 13.31 1.00
N VAL A 4 -8.42 12.16 0.87
CA VAL A 4 -7.59 11.84 -0.31
C VAL A 4 -8.46 11.52 -1.52
N ASP A 5 -8.18 12.17 -2.64
CA ASP A 5 -8.70 11.76 -3.94
C ASP A 5 -7.77 10.71 -4.55
N PHE A 6 -8.10 9.43 -4.33
CA PHE A 6 -7.29 8.32 -4.84
C PHE A 6 -7.30 8.23 -6.37
N ALA A 7 -8.35 8.70 -7.06
CA ALA A 7 -8.39 8.71 -8.52
C ALA A 7 -7.42 9.74 -9.13
N ARG A 8 -7.01 10.75 -8.35
CA ARG A 8 -6.07 11.81 -8.76
C ARG A 8 -4.78 11.85 -7.95
N SER A 9 -4.49 10.81 -7.15
CA SER A 9 -3.26 10.74 -6.36
C SER A 9 -2.28 9.71 -6.90
N PHE A 10 -1.00 10.09 -7.00
CA PHE A 10 0.01 9.28 -7.69
C PHE A 10 1.34 9.23 -6.95
N LEU A 11 1.96 8.06 -6.97
CA LEU A 11 3.39 7.88 -6.78
C LEU A 11 4.06 7.94 -8.16
N THR A 12 5.09 8.75 -8.32
CA THR A 12 5.95 8.73 -9.51
C THR A 12 7.41 8.56 -9.12
N PHE A 13 8.09 7.54 -9.64
CA PHE A 13 9.54 7.39 -9.48
C PHE A 13 10.24 7.36 -10.84
N ARG A 14 11.48 7.84 -10.85
CA ARG A 14 12.33 7.93 -12.03
C ARG A 14 13.58 7.09 -11.85
N ASN A 15 13.83 6.21 -12.81
CA ASN A 15 15.09 5.48 -12.96
C ASN A 15 15.84 6.01 -14.18
N ASP A 16 17.04 6.54 -13.97
CA ASP A 16 17.95 7.01 -15.02
C ASP A 16 19.26 6.20 -14.95
N TYR A 17 19.33 5.16 -15.77
CA TYR A 17 20.42 4.18 -15.75
C TYR A 17 21.75 4.74 -16.27
N LEU A 18 21.74 5.90 -16.93
CA LEU A 18 22.97 6.60 -17.32
C LEU A 18 23.59 7.39 -16.17
N LYS A 19 22.77 7.80 -15.19
CA LYS A 19 23.25 8.48 -13.99
C LYS A 19 23.66 7.50 -12.88
N ARG A 20 22.89 6.44 -12.68
CA ARG A 20 23.15 5.42 -11.67
C ARG A 20 22.46 4.09 -11.97
N PRO A 21 23.04 2.95 -11.56
CA PRO A 21 22.33 1.68 -11.64
C PRO A 21 21.15 1.66 -10.67
N ALA A 22 20.02 1.07 -11.06
CA ALA A 22 18.91 0.84 -10.14
C ALA A 22 19.24 -0.32 -9.20
N PRO A 23 19.32 -0.09 -7.87
CA PRO A 23 19.70 -1.15 -6.94
C PRO A 23 18.67 -2.28 -6.90
N THR A 24 17.43 -2.03 -7.34
CA THR A 24 16.28 -2.94 -7.26
C THR A 24 16.02 -3.75 -8.53
N ALA A 25 16.87 -3.61 -9.55
CA ALA A 25 16.72 -4.30 -10.84
C ALA A 25 17.09 -5.80 -10.75
N SER A 26 16.32 -6.64 -11.44
CA SER A 26 16.54 -8.10 -11.62
C SER A 26 17.04 -8.49 -13.01
N HIS A 27 17.07 -7.55 -13.96
CA HIS A 27 17.51 -7.77 -15.34
C HIS A 27 18.19 -6.52 -15.89
N ALA A 28 18.82 -6.68 -17.07
CA ALA A 28 19.33 -5.54 -17.82
C ALA A 28 18.16 -4.64 -18.23
N PRO A 29 18.22 -3.32 -17.92
CA PRO A 29 17.16 -2.41 -18.29
C PRO A 29 17.14 -2.24 -19.82
N PRO A 30 16.00 -2.49 -20.49
CA PRO A 30 15.92 -2.34 -21.96
C PRO A 30 16.00 -0.88 -22.40
N SER A 31 15.49 0.04 -21.56
CA SER A 31 15.58 1.48 -21.75
C SER A 31 16.53 2.08 -20.72
N SER A 32 17.30 3.10 -21.12
CA SER A 32 18.17 3.86 -20.23
C SER A 32 17.40 4.78 -19.26
N LEU A 33 16.11 5.03 -19.52
CA LEU A 33 15.26 5.87 -18.70
C LEU A 33 13.86 5.27 -18.54
N ASN A 34 13.34 5.30 -17.32
CA ASN A 34 11.95 4.96 -17.03
C ASN A 34 11.35 5.94 -16.01
N ASN A 35 10.11 6.40 -16.26
CA ASN A 35 9.31 7.13 -15.29
C ASN A 35 8.02 6.33 -15.07
N ALA A 36 7.90 5.69 -13.91
CA ALA A 36 6.69 4.95 -13.55
C ALA A 36 5.78 5.85 -12.73
N ARG A 37 4.51 5.95 -13.13
CA ARG A 37 3.45 6.66 -12.40
C ARG A 37 2.36 5.67 -12.02
N ILE A 38 2.05 5.59 -10.75
CA ILE A 38 1.20 4.56 -10.14
C ILE A 38 0.16 5.25 -9.25
N LEU A 39 -1.11 4.85 -9.36
CA LEU A 39 -2.18 5.32 -8.46
C LEU A 39 -1.89 4.89 -7.03
N LEU A 40 -2.28 5.72 -6.06
CA LEU A 40 -2.18 5.32 -4.65
C LEU A 40 -3.36 4.40 -4.27
N GLU A 41 -3.10 3.46 -3.38
CA GLU A 41 -4.09 2.55 -2.78
C GLU A 41 -4.22 2.76 -1.27
N CYS A 42 -3.23 3.40 -0.64
CA CYS A 42 -3.29 3.76 0.76
C CYS A 42 -2.35 4.95 1.03
N VAL A 43 -2.80 5.86 1.88
CA VAL A 43 -1.97 6.88 2.51
C VAL A 43 -2.03 6.62 4.01
N CYS A 44 -0.90 6.35 4.63
CA CYS A 44 -0.76 6.11 6.06
C CYS A 44 0.12 7.22 6.65
N GLU A 45 -0.48 8.06 7.48
CA GLU A 45 0.25 9.04 8.30
C GLU A 45 0.43 8.44 9.70
N ILE A 46 1.67 8.42 10.18
CA ILE A 46 2.00 7.97 11.54
C ILE A 46 2.59 9.15 12.29
N VAL A 47 1.97 9.53 13.40
CA VAL A 47 2.42 10.57 14.31
C VAL A 47 3.02 9.91 15.55
N ASP A 48 4.24 10.29 15.91
CA ASP A 48 4.84 9.98 17.20
C ASP A 48 4.35 10.99 18.24
N ASN A 49 3.51 10.54 19.18
CA ASN A 49 2.86 11.39 20.17
C ASN A 49 3.84 11.95 21.21
N GLU A 50 5.02 11.35 21.36
CA GLU A 50 6.05 11.87 22.28
C GLU A 50 6.78 13.07 21.70
N THR A 51 7.01 13.09 20.39
CA THR A 51 7.82 14.11 19.70
C THR A 51 6.99 15.06 18.84
N GLY A 52 5.76 14.68 18.49
CA GLY A 52 4.92 15.35 17.51
C GLY A 52 5.38 15.18 16.05
N ALA A 53 6.40 14.35 15.79
CA ALA A 53 6.89 14.10 14.44
C ALA A 53 5.90 13.23 13.66
N ALA A 54 5.62 13.61 12.42
CA ALA A 54 4.73 12.87 11.52
C ALA A 54 5.50 12.33 10.31
N GLN A 55 5.20 11.10 9.91
CA GLN A 55 5.71 10.47 8.70
C GLN A 55 4.55 9.97 7.85
N ILE A 56 4.62 10.28 6.54
CA ILE A 56 3.63 9.82 5.57
C ILE A 56 4.24 8.71 4.74
N PHE A 57 3.55 7.59 4.69
CA PHE A 57 3.82 6.44 3.84
C PHE A 57 2.67 6.27 2.85
N VAL A 58 3.00 5.95 1.60
CA VAL A 58 2.00 5.66 0.57
C VAL A 58 2.24 4.29 -0.02
N ALA A 59 1.17 3.55 -0.27
CA ALA A 59 1.19 2.33 -1.08
C ALA A 59 0.67 2.65 -2.49
N GLY A 60 1.44 2.28 -3.51
CA GLY A 60 0.97 2.32 -4.89
C GLY A 60 0.21 1.04 -5.27
N ALA A 61 -0.62 1.14 -6.30
CA ALA A 61 -1.29 0.01 -6.91
C ALA A 61 -0.31 -1.10 -7.33
N SER A 62 -0.72 -2.35 -7.12
CA SER A 62 0.06 -3.52 -7.52
C SER A 62 0.22 -3.56 -9.05
N CYS A 63 1.44 -3.76 -9.52
CA CYS A 63 1.73 -4.09 -10.91
C CYS A 63 2.53 -5.40 -11.01
N LYS A 64 3.01 -5.74 -12.21
CA LYS A 64 3.74 -6.98 -12.49
C LYS A 64 5.13 -6.65 -12.98
N THR A 65 6.15 -7.35 -12.50
CA THR A 65 7.54 -7.11 -12.94
C THR A 65 7.74 -7.43 -14.42
N GLU A 66 8.31 -6.51 -15.17
CA GLU A 66 8.35 -6.56 -16.63
C GLU A 66 9.65 -6.03 -17.25
N LYS A 67 9.85 -6.30 -18.53
CA LYS A 67 10.85 -5.63 -19.38
C LYS A 67 10.22 -4.33 -19.90
N VAL A 68 10.58 -3.22 -19.28
CA VAL A 68 10.01 -1.91 -19.65
C VAL A 68 10.51 -1.47 -21.03
N GLY A 69 9.59 -1.22 -21.96
CA GLY A 69 9.87 -0.60 -23.26
C GLY A 69 10.38 -1.55 -24.36
N VAL A 70 10.20 -2.87 -24.21
CA VAL A 70 10.50 -3.84 -25.29
C VAL A 70 9.33 -3.97 -26.27
N GLU A 71 9.63 -4.39 -27.51
CA GLU A 71 8.62 -4.58 -28.56
C GLU A 71 7.64 -5.74 -28.26
N ARG A 72 8.13 -6.82 -27.64
CA ARG A 72 7.38 -8.04 -27.30
C ARG A 72 8.05 -8.81 -26.15
N ASP A 73 7.36 -9.82 -25.63
CA ASP A 73 7.85 -10.69 -24.53
C ASP A 73 8.17 -9.92 -23.25
N ILE A 74 7.21 -9.05 -22.88
CA ILE A 74 7.28 -8.07 -21.78
C ILE A 74 7.42 -8.73 -20.41
N TRP A 75 6.75 -9.85 -20.17
CA TRP A 75 6.68 -10.45 -18.84
C TRP A 75 7.96 -11.22 -18.48
N LEU A 76 8.41 -11.06 -17.23
CA LEU A 76 9.54 -11.81 -16.69
C LEU A 76 9.13 -13.23 -16.30
N HIS A 77 10.09 -14.15 -16.37
CA HIS A 77 9.96 -15.49 -15.81
C HIS A 77 11.16 -15.76 -14.88
N PRO A 78 10.95 -15.88 -13.56
CA PRO A 78 9.66 -15.73 -12.87
C PRO A 78 9.14 -14.28 -12.90
N ASN A 79 7.81 -14.13 -12.92
CA ASN A 79 7.13 -12.85 -12.72
C ASN A 79 6.86 -12.65 -11.23
N ALA A 80 6.81 -11.41 -10.77
CA ALA A 80 6.37 -11.07 -9.43
C ALA A 80 5.25 -10.02 -9.46
N ASP A 81 4.36 -10.10 -8.46
CA ASP A 81 3.62 -8.92 -8.03
C ASP A 81 4.61 -7.89 -7.51
N PHE A 82 4.43 -6.63 -7.88
CA PHE A 82 5.25 -5.52 -7.43
C PHE A 82 4.35 -4.49 -6.75
N ILE A 83 4.59 -4.23 -5.48
CA ILE A 83 3.88 -3.21 -4.70
C ILE A 83 4.92 -2.21 -4.17
N PRO A 84 4.91 -0.96 -4.64
CA PRO A 84 5.80 0.08 -4.13
C PRO A 84 5.19 0.77 -2.90
N ILE A 85 5.98 0.90 -1.85
CA ILE A 85 5.66 1.66 -0.64
C ILE A 85 6.73 2.73 -0.48
N PHE A 86 6.35 3.99 -0.31
CA PHE A 86 7.29 5.10 -0.26
C PHE A 86 6.94 6.08 0.86
N SER A 87 7.97 6.60 1.52
CA SER A 87 7.91 7.90 2.20
C SER A 87 8.65 8.94 1.34
N GLN A 88 8.84 10.15 1.85
CA GLN A 88 9.57 11.20 1.13
C GLN A 88 11.03 10.82 0.84
N ASP A 89 11.67 10.05 1.72
CA ASP A 89 13.11 9.75 1.70
C ASP A 89 13.43 8.25 1.72
N ARG A 90 12.45 7.39 2.06
CA ARG A 90 12.59 5.93 2.07
C ARG A 90 11.67 5.25 1.08
N PHE A 91 12.03 4.04 0.70
CA PHE A 91 11.14 3.16 -0.04
C PHE A 91 11.20 1.75 0.54
N MET A 92 10.11 1.02 0.34
CA MET A 92 10.05 -0.43 0.39
C MET A 92 9.37 -0.93 -0.88
N ILE A 93 10.01 -1.87 -1.58
CA ILE A 93 9.39 -2.60 -2.69
C ILE A 93 9.10 -4.01 -2.20
N VAL A 94 7.83 -4.41 -2.29
CA VAL A 94 7.39 -5.78 -2.01
C VAL A 94 7.24 -6.52 -3.35
N LYS A 95 7.99 -7.60 -3.51
CA LYS A 95 7.90 -8.54 -4.64
C LYS A 95 7.34 -9.88 -4.17
N THR A 96 6.22 -10.32 -4.73
CA THR A 96 5.62 -11.62 -4.41
C THR A 96 5.77 -12.58 -5.58
N TYR A 97 6.30 -13.78 -5.31
CA TYR A 97 6.42 -14.86 -6.28
C TYR A 97 5.45 -16.01 -5.97
N ASP A 98 5.60 -17.13 -6.66
CA ASP A 98 4.89 -18.39 -6.48
C ASP A 98 5.15 -19.08 -5.13
N VAL A 99 6.29 -18.79 -4.48
CA VAL A 99 6.60 -19.20 -3.10
C VAL A 99 7.19 -18.03 -2.34
N ALA A 100 6.99 -18.00 -1.03
CA ALA A 100 7.61 -17.01 -0.16
C ALA A 100 9.13 -17.20 -0.09
N ASN A 101 9.83 -16.10 0.17
CA ASN A 101 11.30 -16.06 0.26
C ASN A 101 12.02 -16.61 -0.97
N LYS A 102 11.39 -16.61 -2.16
CA LYS A 102 11.99 -17.17 -3.38
C LYS A 102 13.30 -16.47 -3.72
N GLY A 103 13.25 -15.14 -3.70
CA GLY A 103 14.31 -14.26 -4.19
C GLY A 103 14.60 -14.45 -5.67
N VAL A 104 15.17 -13.42 -6.31
CA VAL A 104 15.74 -13.51 -7.66
C VAL A 104 17.10 -12.83 -7.70
N PRO A 105 18.03 -13.20 -8.58
CA PRO A 105 19.29 -12.50 -8.68
C PRO A 105 19.07 -11.00 -8.93
N PHE A 106 19.92 -10.16 -8.33
CA PHE A 106 20.05 -8.77 -8.76
C PHE A 106 20.57 -8.69 -10.20
N TYR A 107 20.43 -7.53 -10.82
CA TYR A 107 21.21 -7.17 -12.00
C TYR A 107 22.31 -6.15 -11.64
N PRO A 108 23.59 -6.43 -11.94
CA PRO A 108 24.11 -7.72 -12.40
C PRO A 108 24.02 -8.82 -11.30
N PRO A 109 23.96 -10.12 -11.67
CA PRO A 109 23.82 -11.23 -10.71
C PRO A 109 24.92 -11.33 -9.66
N SER A 110 26.09 -10.73 -9.92
CA SER A 110 27.20 -10.65 -8.97
C SER A 110 26.85 -9.91 -7.66
N ARG A 111 25.75 -9.15 -7.62
CA ARG A 111 25.25 -8.48 -6.41
C ARG A 111 24.46 -9.42 -5.48
N GLY A 112 24.30 -10.69 -5.83
CA GLY A 112 23.60 -11.69 -5.01
C GLY A 112 22.10 -11.73 -5.27
N MET A 113 21.33 -12.12 -4.24
CA MET A 113 19.89 -12.35 -4.33
C MET A 113 19.10 -11.18 -3.76
N GLN A 114 18.02 -10.82 -4.46
CA GLN A 114 17.05 -9.84 -4.00
C GLN A 114 16.19 -10.43 -2.89
N PRO A 115 16.01 -9.71 -1.76
CA PRO A 115 14.93 -10.03 -0.85
C PRO A 115 13.58 -9.69 -1.51
N GLU A 116 12.51 -10.33 -1.04
CA GLU A 116 11.13 -9.99 -1.43
C GLU A 116 10.74 -8.59 -0.95
N ARG A 117 11.30 -8.15 0.18
CA ARG A 117 11.11 -6.81 0.73
C ARG A 117 12.41 -6.04 0.59
N GLN A 118 12.47 -5.11 -0.35
CA GLN A 118 13.65 -4.29 -0.61
C GLN A 118 13.44 -2.91 -0.02
N VAL A 119 14.22 -2.58 1.01
CA VAL A 119 14.15 -1.28 1.70
C VAL A 119 15.42 -0.48 1.41
N GLY A 120 15.29 0.84 1.26
CA GLY A 120 16.44 1.72 1.11
C GLY A 120 16.07 3.21 1.10
N TYR A 121 17.07 4.04 0.86
CA TYR A 121 16.85 5.48 0.65
C TYR A 121 16.49 5.78 -0.80
N VAL A 122 15.53 6.68 -0.98
CA VAL A 122 15.07 7.14 -2.30
C VAL A 122 16.23 7.77 -3.07
N THR A 123 17.04 8.59 -2.40
CA THR A 123 18.18 9.31 -2.98
C THR A 123 19.32 8.39 -3.39
N GLU A 124 19.35 7.15 -2.93
CA GLU A 124 20.31 6.13 -3.36
C GLU A 124 19.78 5.34 -4.55
N ALA A 125 18.48 5.03 -4.56
CA ALA A 125 17.88 4.13 -5.54
C ALA A 125 17.29 4.78 -6.79
N PHE A 126 16.79 6.02 -6.69
CA PHE A 126 16.04 6.68 -7.76
C PHE A 126 16.66 8.04 -8.15
N ASP A 127 16.49 8.45 -9.41
CA ASP A 127 16.89 9.78 -9.89
C ASP A 127 15.85 10.85 -9.52
N GLY A 128 14.63 10.44 -9.20
CA GLY A 128 13.58 11.34 -8.75
C GLY A 128 12.39 10.59 -8.18
N LEU A 129 11.71 11.24 -7.24
CA LEU A 129 10.48 10.80 -6.61
C LEU A 129 9.51 11.97 -6.54
N ARG A 130 8.23 11.71 -6.81
CA ARG A 130 7.13 12.63 -6.54
C ARG A 130 5.96 11.86 -5.94
N LEU A 131 5.50 12.32 -4.78
CA LEU A 131 4.29 11.85 -4.11
C LEU A 131 3.22 12.93 -4.29
N ASP A 132 2.33 12.74 -5.27
CA ASP A 132 1.22 13.65 -5.53
C ASP A 132 -0.01 13.16 -4.75
N ILE A 133 -0.16 13.56 -3.48
CA ILE A 133 -1.36 13.27 -2.67
C ILE A 133 -2.35 14.42 -2.86
N ARG A 134 -3.40 14.21 -3.66
CA ARG A 134 -4.44 15.21 -3.89
C ARG A 134 -5.51 15.09 -2.82
N ARG A 135 -5.83 16.21 -2.18
CA ARG A 135 -6.93 16.31 -1.22
C ARG A 135 -8.11 17.06 -1.84
N VAL A 136 -9.31 16.65 -1.48
CA VAL A 136 -10.58 17.22 -1.93
C VAL A 136 -11.55 17.28 -0.76
N GLU A 137 -12.56 18.14 -0.84
CA GLU A 137 -13.69 18.08 0.09
C GLU A 137 -14.44 16.76 -0.09
N GLY A 138 -14.77 16.14 1.04
CA GLY A 138 -15.60 14.98 1.14
C GLY A 138 -16.67 15.16 2.23
N GLU A 139 -17.75 14.42 2.06
CA GLU A 139 -18.87 14.35 2.97
C GLU A 139 -18.70 13.16 3.90
N LEU A 140 -18.70 13.40 5.21
CA LEU A 140 -18.70 12.34 6.21
C LEU A 140 -20.07 11.67 6.25
N LEU A 141 -20.10 10.35 6.11
CA LEU A 141 -21.32 9.57 6.23
C LEU A 141 -21.43 9.05 7.66
N GLU A 142 -22.18 9.77 8.50
CA GLU A 142 -22.22 9.53 9.96
C GLU A 142 -23.03 8.31 10.40
N THR A 143 -23.89 7.78 9.53
CA THR A 143 -24.84 6.71 9.90
C THR A 143 -24.74 5.53 8.96
N ALA A 144 -25.07 4.33 9.45
CA ALA A 144 -25.11 3.14 8.61
C ALA A 144 -26.08 3.32 7.41
N ALA A 145 -27.22 3.99 7.62
CA ALA A 145 -28.17 4.30 6.55
C ALA A 145 -27.54 5.18 5.45
N SER A 146 -26.87 6.28 5.82
CA SER A 146 -26.23 7.15 4.82
C SER A 146 -25.05 6.47 4.10
N ILE A 147 -24.34 5.56 4.78
CA ILE A 147 -23.29 4.73 4.16
C ILE A 147 -23.89 3.75 3.15
N VAL A 148 -24.98 3.06 3.51
CA VAL A 148 -25.68 2.13 2.61
C VAL A 148 -26.25 2.86 1.41
N ASP A 149 -26.92 4.00 1.62
CA ASP A 149 -27.47 4.83 0.53
C ASP A 149 -26.38 5.25 -0.45
N ALA A 150 -25.23 5.73 0.06
CA ALA A 150 -24.11 6.12 -0.80
C ALA A 150 -23.46 4.92 -1.51
N THR A 151 -23.47 3.74 -0.89
CA THR A 151 -22.94 2.50 -1.50
C THR A 151 -23.81 2.01 -2.65
N LEU A 152 -25.13 2.15 -2.52
CA LEU A 152 -26.11 1.70 -3.51
C LEU A 152 -26.42 2.77 -4.58
N ASP A 153 -25.88 3.98 -4.44
CA ASP A 153 -26.08 5.05 -5.40
C ASP A 153 -25.43 4.72 -6.76
N SER A 154 -26.29 4.53 -7.77
CA SER A 154 -25.88 4.29 -9.17
C SER A 154 -25.09 5.44 -9.82
N GLY A 155 -25.13 6.65 -9.24
CA GLY A 155 -24.28 7.78 -9.64
C GLY A 155 -22.80 7.58 -9.27
N GLY A 156 -22.50 6.74 -8.28
CA GLY A 156 -21.19 6.15 -8.04
C GLY A 156 -20.08 7.11 -7.61
N SER A 157 -20.32 8.00 -6.63
CA SER A 157 -19.23 8.77 -6.03
C SER A 157 -18.23 7.84 -5.34
N PRO A 158 -16.91 8.03 -5.53
CA PRO A 158 -15.91 7.26 -4.81
C PRO A 158 -16.08 7.39 -3.29
N LEU A 159 -15.98 6.26 -2.59
CA LEU A 159 -15.96 6.20 -1.13
C LEU A 159 -14.53 6.02 -0.64
N VAL A 160 -14.18 6.72 0.42
CA VAL A 160 -12.89 6.65 1.10
C VAL A 160 -13.11 6.19 2.54
N GLY A 161 -12.36 5.18 2.95
CA GLY A 161 -12.24 4.79 4.34
C GLY A 161 -11.15 5.61 5.00
N ARG A 162 -11.42 6.13 6.19
CA ARG A 162 -10.41 6.65 7.09
C ARG A 162 -10.46 5.89 8.40
N THR A 163 -9.34 5.31 8.80
CA THR A 163 -9.20 4.55 10.03
C THR A 163 -8.07 5.15 10.85
N VAL A 164 -8.37 5.58 12.07
CA VAL A 164 -7.37 6.00 13.06
C VAL A 164 -7.13 4.87 14.04
N ILE A 165 -5.86 4.55 14.29
CA ILE A 165 -5.39 3.56 15.25
C ILE A 165 -4.48 4.28 16.25
N GLU A 166 -4.73 4.09 17.54
CA GLU A 166 -3.91 4.60 18.64
C GLU A 166 -3.23 3.41 19.32
N GLU A 167 -1.90 3.32 19.25
CA GLU A 167 -1.15 2.20 19.82
C GLU A 167 0.22 2.65 20.35
N GLY A 168 0.45 2.44 21.64
CA GLY A 168 1.69 2.82 22.30
C GLY A 168 1.98 4.31 22.16
N ARG A 169 3.13 4.66 21.57
CA ARG A 169 3.56 6.05 21.33
C ARG A 169 2.99 6.66 20.05
N TYR A 170 2.27 5.89 19.22
CA TYR A 170 1.91 6.29 17.87
C TYR A 170 0.40 6.45 17.67
N SER A 171 0.04 7.44 16.87
CA SER A 171 -1.27 7.56 16.22
C SER A 171 -1.09 7.34 14.72
N ALA A 172 -1.75 6.33 14.15
CA ALA A 172 -1.74 6.09 12.71
C ALA A 172 -3.09 6.42 12.08
N THR A 173 -3.10 7.27 11.06
CA THR A 173 -4.27 7.55 10.22
C THR A 173 -4.08 6.91 8.85
N LEU A 174 -4.92 5.94 8.53
CA LEU A 174 -4.97 5.28 7.22
C LEU A 174 -6.13 5.89 6.43
N GLU A 175 -5.85 6.41 5.24
CA GLU A 175 -6.86 6.72 4.22
C GLU A 175 -6.69 5.73 3.06
N PHE A 176 -7.80 5.21 2.52
CA PHE A 176 -7.80 4.24 1.42
C PHE A 176 -9.12 4.28 0.64
N PRO A 177 -9.11 3.97 -0.68
CA PRO A 177 -10.35 3.84 -1.43
C PRO A 177 -11.10 2.59 -0.97
N ILE A 178 -12.40 2.74 -0.71
CA ILE A 178 -13.28 1.60 -0.47
C ILE A 178 -13.65 1.03 -1.83
N LYS A 179 -12.93 -0.03 -2.23
CA LYS A 179 -13.15 -0.71 -3.52
C LYS A 179 -14.24 -1.76 -3.45
N THR A 180 -14.56 -2.24 -2.26
CA THR A 180 -15.65 -3.17 -2.03
C THR A 180 -16.28 -2.88 -0.67
N MET A 181 -17.61 -2.76 -0.69
CA MET A 181 -18.47 -2.56 0.47
C MET A 181 -19.64 -3.52 0.31
N ASN A 182 -19.84 -4.39 1.29
CA ASN A 182 -21.08 -5.15 1.42
C ASN A 182 -22.12 -4.26 2.09
N ALA A 183 -23.35 -4.21 1.57
CA ALA A 183 -24.42 -3.37 2.11
C ALA A 183 -25.76 -4.11 2.12
N SER A 184 -26.58 -3.84 3.14
CA SER A 184 -27.99 -4.28 3.23
C SER A 184 -28.85 -3.06 3.59
N GLU A 185 -29.71 -2.63 2.68
CA GLU A 185 -30.67 -1.53 2.87
C GLU A 185 -31.85 -1.90 3.76
N ARG A 186 -32.08 -3.21 3.98
CA ARG A 186 -33.11 -3.69 4.90
C ARG A 186 -32.63 -3.70 6.35
N ASP A 187 -31.41 -4.19 6.55
CA ASP A 187 -30.83 -4.38 7.89
C ASP A 187 -29.96 -3.18 8.31
N PHE A 188 -29.74 -2.23 7.40
CA PHE A 188 -28.84 -1.08 7.56
C PHE A 188 -27.44 -1.50 7.99
N ILE A 189 -26.90 -2.52 7.33
CA ILE A 189 -25.55 -3.03 7.55
C ILE A 189 -24.66 -2.56 6.41
N TYR A 190 -23.46 -2.08 6.75
CA TYR A 190 -22.37 -1.92 5.80
C TYR A 190 -21.15 -2.70 6.32
N GLN A 191 -20.30 -3.18 5.44
CA GLN A 191 -19.03 -3.79 5.82
C GLN A 191 -18.00 -3.60 4.72
N THR A 192 -16.90 -2.95 5.04
CA THR A 192 -15.77 -2.84 4.11
C THR A 192 -15.10 -4.20 3.91
N ASP A 193 -14.59 -4.43 2.70
CA ASP A 193 -13.70 -5.55 2.37
C ASP A 193 -12.70 -5.05 1.33
N THR A 194 -11.73 -4.26 1.76
CA THR A 194 -10.86 -3.55 0.82
C THR A 194 -9.40 -3.64 1.23
N GLY A 195 -8.53 -3.57 0.25
CA GLY A 195 -7.09 -3.66 0.45
C GLY A 195 -6.35 -3.74 -0.87
N PRO A 196 -5.01 -3.69 -0.86
CA PRO A 196 -4.21 -3.66 0.37
C PRO A 196 -4.14 -2.27 1.01
N VAL A 197 -4.21 -2.22 2.34
CA VAL A 197 -3.84 -1.07 3.18
C VAL A 197 -2.53 -1.35 3.91
N LEU A 198 -1.88 -0.30 4.42
CA LEU A 198 -0.65 -0.41 5.20
C LEU A 198 -0.97 -0.61 6.68
N VAL A 199 -0.37 -1.62 7.32
CA VAL A 199 -0.48 -1.86 8.77
C VAL A 199 0.89 -1.62 9.42
N PRO A 200 1.03 -0.63 10.30
CA PRO A 200 2.30 -0.37 10.99
C PRO A 200 2.64 -1.41 12.05
N ASP A 201 3.94 -1.64 12.25
CA ASP A 201 4.48 -2.30 13.44
C ASP A 201 4.83 -1.22 14.48
N PHE A 202 3.89 -0.97 15.40
CA PHE A 202 4.00 0.08 16.43
C PHE A 202 5.09 -0.17 17.48
N SER A 203 5.75 -1.34 17.46
CA SER A 203 6.89 -1.64 18.34
C SER A 203 8.22 -1.07 17.84
N ARG A 204 8.25 -0.54 16.61
CA ARG A 204 9.48 -0.02 15.99
C ARG A 204 9.76 1.43 16.35
N GLU A 205 11.03 1.79 16.28
CA GLU A 205 11.47 3.19 16.39
C GLU A 205 11.09 3.99 15.12
N PRO A 206 10.95 5.33 15.23
CA PRO A 206 10.49 6.18 14.14
C PRO A 206 11.26 5.98 12.82
N GLU A 207 12.58 5.83 12.87
CA GLU A 207 13.45 5.65 11.70
C GLU A 207 13.29 4.31 10.98
N ASP A 208 12.64 3.33 11.62
CA ASP A 208 12.51 1.95 11.13
C ASP A 208 11.05 1.56 10.79
N LEU A 209 10.10 2.50 10.93
CA LEU A 209 8.67 2.25 10.69
C LEU A 209 8.40 1.63 9.30
N ILE A 210 9.08 2.11 8.25
CA ILE A 210 8.85 1.61 6.87
C ILE A 210 9.15 0.11 6.73
N VAL A 211 10.12 -0.42 7.48
CA VAL A 211 10.51 -1.83 7.41
C VAL A 211 9.39 -2.71 7.97
N GLY A 212 8.68 -2.22 8.99
CA GLY A 212 7.58 -2.90 9.67
C GLY A 212 6.22 -2.75 9.03
N LEU A 213 6.07 -1.94 7.96
CA LEU A 213 4.78 -1.80 7.29
C LEU A 213 4.38 -3.11 6.60
N GLU A 214 3.23 -3.65 6.95
CA GLU A 214 2.65 -4.83 6.28
C GLU A 214 1.49 -4.46 5.36
N LEU A 215 1.19 -5.36 4.41
CA LEU A 215 0.03 -5.26 3.55
C LEU A 215 -1.13 -6.05 4.17
N ALA A 216 -2.32 -5.46 4.24
CA ALA A 216 -3.50 -6.13 4.76
C ALA A 216 -4.76 -5.77 3.98
N PHE A 217 -5.79 -6.62 4.06
CA PHE A 217 -7.16 -6.17 3.80
C PHE A 217 -7.80 -5.76 5.12
N ILE A 218 -8.63 -4.72 5.08
CA ILE A 218 -9.35 -4.18 6.23
C ILE A 218 -10.85 -4.38 6.05
N ALA A 219 -11.50 -4.77 7.15
CA ALA A 219 -12.94 -4.88 7.27
C ALA A 219 -13.43 -4.21 8.55
N PHE A 220 -14.45 -3.37 8.44
CA PHE A 220 -15.19 -2.81 9.56
C PHE A 220 -16.65 -2.57 9.16
N ASN A 221 -17.54 -2.73 10.15
CA ASN A 221 -18.97 -2.42 10.06
C ASN A 221 -19.43 -1.51 11.21
N SER A 222 -18.46 -0.94 11.92
CA SER A 222 -18.63 -0.14 13.13
C SER A 222 -17.59 0.98 13.14
N PRO A 223 -17.89 2.16 13.71
CA PRO A 223 -16.90 3.21 13.87
C PRO A 223 -15.75 2.80 14.81
N ASP A 224 -16.01 1.95 15.79
CA ASP A 224 -15.11 1.81 16.95
C ASP A 224 -14.05 0.71 16.83
N TRP A 225 -14.09 -0.13 15.80
CA TRP A 225 -13.12 -1.23 15.62
C TRP A 225 -12.99 -1.64 14.16
N ALA A 226 -11.83 -2.18 13.80
CA ALA A 226 -11.58 -2.78 12.50
C ALA A 226 -10.78 -4.08 12.64
N GLU A 227 -11.04 -5.02 11.74
CA GLU A 227 -10.23 -6.22 11.56
C GLU A 227 -9.37 -6.12 10.31
N PHE A 228 -8.16 -6.65 10.44
CA PHE A 228 -7.17 -6.72 9.38
C PHE A 228 -6.82 -8.18 9.15
N VAL A 229 -6.83 -8.60 7.89
CA VAL A 229 -6.16 -9.83 7.48
C VAL A 229 -4.84 -9.45 6.83
N VAL A 230 -3.75 -9.75 7.52
CA VAL A 230 -2.39 -9.32 7.20
C VAL A 230 -1.70 -10.40 6.35
N ARG A 231 -1.01 -9.95 5.30
CA ARG A 231 -0.20 -10.80 4.42
C ARG A 231 1.07 -11.24 5.13
N VAL A 232 1.22 -12.54 5.38
CA VAL A 232 2.40 -13.14 6.02
C VAL A 232 2.83 -14.43 5.29
N PRO A 233 4.09 -14.88 5.44
CA PRO A 233 4.48 -16.24 5.08
C PRO A 233 3.57 -17.26 5.78
N THR A 234 3.03 -18.19 5.00
CA THR A 234 2.07 -19.20 5.45
C THR A 234 2.46 -20.56 4.90
N GLN A 235 2.63 -21.54 5.79
CA GLN A 235 2.95 -22.92 5.41
C GLN A 235 1.79 -23.56 4.65
N VAL A 236 2.05 -24.16 3.49
CA VAL A 236 1.04 -24.88 2.67
C VAL A 236 1.41 -26.32 2.33
N GLY A 237 2.60 -26.77 2.74
CA GLY A 237 3.10 -28.13 2.60
C GLY A 237 4.55 -28.21 3.07
N ASP A 238 5.14 -29.39 3.25
CA ASP A 238 6.49 -29.53 3.83
C ASP A 238 7.54 -28.66 3.14
N GLY A 239 8.12 -27.71 3.88
CA GLY A 239 9.14 -26.78 3.38
C GLY A 239 8.64 -25.74 2.36
N ILE A 240 7.33 -25.66 2.11
CA ILE A 240 6.71 -24.69 1.18
C ILE A 240 5.91 -23.66 1.96
N GLU A 241 6.33 -22.41 1.84
CA GLU A 241 5.59 -21.24 2.30
C GLU A 241 5.13 -20.41 1.10
N VAL A 242 3.97 -19.78 1.24
CA VAL A 242 3.48 -18.75 0.31
C VAL A 242 3.14 -17.50 1.10
N ASN A 243 3.23 -16.34 0.46
CA ASN A 243 2.72 -15.13 1.06
C ASN A 243 1.20 -15.11 0.95
N HIS A 244 0.49 -15.20 2.08
CA HIS A 244 -0.97 -15.27 2.13
C HIS A 244 -1.54 -14.36 3.21
N TYR A 245 -2.76 -13.87 2.99
CA TYR A 245 -3.52 -13.10 3.97
C TYR A 245 -4.10 -14.08 5.00
N SER A 246 -3.34 -14.36 6.07
CA SER A 246 -3.65 -15.44 7.02
C SER A 246 -3.48 -15.05 8.49
N LYS A 247 -2.91 -13.88 8.78
CA LYS A 247 -2.79 -13.37 10.16
C LYS A 247 -3.92 -12.36 10.41
N PHE A 248 -4.79 -12.66 11.36
CA PHE A 248 -5.89 -11.78 11.74
C PHE A 248 -5.47 -10.88 12.91
N VAL A 249 -5.72 -9.59 12.79
CA VAL A 249 -5.47 -8.59 13.84
C VAL A 249 -6.72 -7.73 13.99
N ARG A 250 -7.08 -7.39 15.22
CA ARG A 250 -8.17 -6.45 15.51
C ARG A 250 -7.61 -5.28 16.28
N HIS A 251 -8.03 -4.07 15.92
CA HIS A 251 -7.74 -2.86 16.67
C HIS A 251 -9.06 -2.18 17.06
N ASP A 252 -9.05 -1.54 18.23
CA ASP A 252 -9.98 -0.45 18.50
C ASP A 252 -9.56 0.74 17.64
N THR A 253 -10.52 1.37 16.96
CA THR A 253 -10.24 2.36 15.92
C THR A 253 -11.26 3.48 15.92
N GLN A 254 -10.97 4.55 15.18
CA GLN A 254 -11.99 5.50 14.74
C GLN A 254 -12.13 5.39 13.22
N ASN A 255 -13.16 4.69 12.77
CA ASN A 255 -13.48 4.48 11.36
C ASN A 255 -14.48 5.52 10.87
N GLN A 256 -14.21 6.04 9.68
CA GLN A 256 -15.06 6.96 8.96
C GLN A 256 -15.20 6.49 7.52
N VAL A 257 -16.40 6.63 6.97
CA VAL A 257 -16.66 6.50 5.54
C VAL A 257 -16.96 7.89 4.99
N ILE A 258 -16.22 8.27 3.95
CA ILE A 258 -16.26 9.61 3.37
C ILE A 258 -16.64 9.48 1.90
N ARG A 259 -17.70 10.15 1.48
CA ARG A 259 -18.06 10.28 0.06
C ARG A 259 -17.28 11.43 -0.57
N VAL A 260 -16.56 11.16 -1.65
CA VAL A 260 -15.83 12.18 -2.40
C VAL A 260 -16.82 12.99 -3.25
N ALA A 261 -16.70 14.32 -3.17
CA ALA A 261 -17.52 15.27 -3.93
C ALA A 261 -17.09 15.40 -5.40
#